data_AF-A0A0G0UWR4-F1
#
_entry.id   AF-A0A0G0UWR4-F1
#
_cell.length_a   1.000
_cell.length_b   1.000
_cell.length_c   1.000
_cell.angle_alpha   90.00
_cell.angle_beta   90.00
_cell.angle_gamma   90.00
#
_symmetry.space_group_name_H-M   'P 1'
#
loop_
_entity.id
_entity.type
_entity.pdbx_description
1 polymer ?
#
loop_
_entity_poly.entity_id
_entity_poly.type
_entity_poly.pdbx_seq_one_letter_code
_entity_poly.pdbx_strand_id
1 'polypeptide(L)'
;MILSLILLVGWMFAGQKLLQILSFKWPFFVELAAGFLLGNLFIVYAIFLLGFFLPHSLIVFILTGISGLWCILFFPRQIKIDKFWTLVFILSALFFGILYSSIWQTNQGSLTLRMRGVWGDWGIHIGLPLYYKSINKTVLENPFISGQKFTYSFLNAYIPEAMLQLGSPLRDSIIFPGIIWSIALTLLIVFFGKKIGLKKLFWLAPFLFFLSGNLGFIYFFKDNLAFPLIREYGHFWESNFHLGNILDFFFVSQRSFLFGFGFGLIILLSLLKSAKKSSYVFAGILFGLLPLIHMHSFISLGLILGVYSLMQYKKISTWIWFWIPAAILSLPVLTWLAVSTAGNFLSIKLGWMAGSENWLWFWIKNTPIIIPAFLGTWFVPAWALFVVANLIQFQPNLADNNKLFVWWYLLAGVYPALLFLEKVNKKIISLVIILVVTFSGVLQLVWVFQNKWEFANAEELEVAEFAKKSCPQGRWLTSNRHNHPVFTFAGRPTVLGYRGWLWTWGIDYTQVETEVKLMYQFPDKNLYLFKKHQVSYAVIGPAEIQEYSPDIHKWQETYPLVYNSQKYLVFAVSPCSH
;
A
#
# COMPACT_ATOMS: atom_id res chain seq x y z
N MET A 1 14.02 -2.75 -18.53
CA MET A 1 14.32 -1.51 -17.75
C MET A 1 14.21 -0.22 -18.57
N ILE A 2 14.98 -0.04 -19.66
CA ILE A 2 14.95 1.22 -20.44
C ILE A 2 13.54 1.60 -20.90
N LEU A 3 12.78 0.67 -21.50
CA LEU A 3 11.40 0.92 -21.93
C LEU A 3 10.49 1.31 -20.76
N SER A 4 10.67 0.70 -19.59
CA SER A 4 9.93 1.06 -18.38
C SER A 4 10.24 2.49 -17.92
N LEU A 5 11.50 2.92 -18.01
CA LEU A 5 11.88 4.30 -17.72
C LEU A 5 11.25 5.27 -18.73
N ILE A 6 11.25 4.93 -20.02
CA ILE A 6 10.60 5.74 -21.06
C ILE A 6 9.12 5.88 -20.75
N LEU A 7 8.41 4.79 -20.44
CA LEU A 7 7.00 4.81 -20.04
C LEU A 7 6.78 5.75 -18.84
N LEU A 8 7.53 5.57 -17.76
CA LEU A 8 7.30 6.32 -16.53
C LEU A 8 7.68 7.81 -16.65
N VAL A 9 8.76 8.14 -17.37
CA VAL A 9 9.26 9.52 -17.52
C VAL A 9 8.36 10.35 -18.44
N GLY A 10 7.94 9.81 -19.59
CA GLY A 10 7.09 10.58 -20.50
C GLY A 10 5.70 10.85 -19.90
N TRP A 11 5.11 9.86 -19.20
CA TRP A 11 3.88 10.07 -18.43
C TRP A 11 4.05 11.02 -17.24
N MET A 12 5.23 11.05 -16.60
CA MET A 12 5.55 12.07 -15.59
C MET A 12 5.52 13.49 -16.19
N PHE A 13 6.10 13.69 -17.38
CA PHE A 13 6.06 14.99 -18.05
C PHE A 13 4.65 15.36 -18.52
N ALA A 14 3.85 14.40 -18.97
CA ALA A 14 2.44 14.64 -19.28
C ALA A 14 1.66 15.10 -18.02
N GLY A 15 1.88 14.44 -16.88
CA GLY A 15 1.29 14.84 -15.59
C GLY A 15 1.77 16.22 -15.13
N GLN A 16 3.06 16.54 -15.29
CA GLN A 16 3.58 17.88 -15.02
C GLN A 16 2.92 18.92 -15.91
N LYS A 17 2.77 18.64 -17.21
CA LYS A 17 2.14 19.55 -18.16
C LYS A 17 0.67 19.81 -17.81
N LEU A 18 -0.05 18.79 -17.36
CA LEU A 18 -1.42 18.93 -16.86
C LEU A 18 -1.48 19.92 -15.69
N LEU A 19 -0.57 19.83 -14.72
CA LEU A 19 -0.52 20.77 -13.59
C LEU A 19 -0.27 22.21 -14.05
N GLN A 20 0.59 22.40 -15.05
CA GLN A 20 0.87 23.72 -15.63
C GLN A 20 -0.34 24.29 -16.39
N ILE A 21 -1.08 23.47 -17.15
CA ILE A 21 -2.33 23.86 -17.82
C ILE A 21 -3.38 24.30 -16.79
N LEU A 22 -3.46 23.58 -15.67
CA LEU A 22 -4.32 23.94 -14.53
C LEU A 22 -3.80 25.17 -13.75
N SER A 23 -2.70 25.78 -14.21
CA SER A 23 -2.08 26.98 -13.64
C SER A 23 -1.62 26.80 -12.19
N PHE A 24 -1.22 25.58 -11.81
CA PHE A 24 -0.47 25.37 -10.57
C PHE A 24 0.95 25.93 -10.74
N LYS A 25 1.42 26.67 -9.73
CA LYS A 25 2.77 27.24 -9.69
C LYS A 25 3.53 26.59 -8.54
N TRP A 26 4.05 25.39 -8.78
CA TRP A 26 4.77 24.63 -7.75
C TRP A 26 6.27 24.58 -8.10
N PRO A 27 7.15 24.29 -7.13
CA PRO A 27 8.57 24.09 -7.41
C PRO A 27 8.79 22.93 -8.37
N PHE A 28 9.81 23.02 -9.23
CA PHE A 28 10.04 22.05 -10.30
C PHE A 28 10.04 20.58 -9.84
N PHE A 29 10.81 20.23 -8.80
CA PHE A 29 10.83 18.85 -8.27
C PHE A 29 9.49 18.42 -7.67
N VAL A 30 8.71 19.35 -7.10
CA VAL A 30 7.37 19.07 -6.58
C VAL A 30 6.38 18.84 -7.73
N GLU A 31 6.49 19.61 -8.81
CA GLU A 31 5.70 19.40 -10.03
C GLU A 31 6.03 18.05 -10.68
N LEU A 32 7.31 17.66 -10.72
CA LEU A 32 7.72 16.34 -11.21
C LEU A 32 7.18 15.22 -10.31
N ALA A 33 7.27 15.37 -8.99
CA ALA A 33 6.74 14.40 -8.03
C ALA A 33 5.22 14.19 -8.22
N ALA A 34 4.46 15.28 -8.31
CA ALA A 34 3.03 15.21 -8.56
C ALA A 34 2.71 14.70 -9.98
N GLY A 35 3.47 15.15 -10.98
CA GLY A 35 3.36 14.70 -12.36
C GLY A 35 3.61 13.20 -12.50
N PHE A 36 4.58 12.64 -11.77
CA PHE A 36 4.85 11.21 -11.72
C PHE A 36 3.64 10.46 -11.17
N LEU A 37 3.07 10.87 -10.04
CA LEU A 37 1.88 10.23 -9.47
C LEU A 37 0.69 10.30 -10.44
N LEU A 38 0.44 11.45 -11.07
CA LEU A 38 -0.64 11.61 -12.05
C LEU A 38 -0.42 10.79 -13.33
N GLY A 39 0.82 10.68 -13.79
CA GLY A 39 1.18 9.82 -14.93
C GLY A 39 0.93 8.35 -14.62
N ASN A 40 1.36 7.89 -13.44
CA ASN A 40 1.05 6.53 -12.98
C ASN A 40 -0.46 6.32 -12.85
N LEU A 41 -1.23 7.31 -12.39
CA LEU A 41 -2.69 7.23 -12.30
C LEU A 41 -3.30 6.93 -13.68
N PHE A 42 -2.88 7.69 -14.69
CA PHE A 42 -3.35 7.48 -16.04
C PHE A 42 -3.00 6.07 -16.54
N ILE A 43 -1.74 5.65 -16.37
CA ILE A 43 -1.29 4.31 -16.80
C ILE A 43 -2.16 3.22 -16.18
N VAL A 44 -2.36 3.22 -14.85
CA VAL A 44 -3.11 2.14 -14.19
C VAL A 44 -4.58 2.11 -14.60
N TYR A 45 -5.21 3.28 -14.80
CA TYR A 45 -6.61 3.33 -15.27
C TYR A 45 -6.75 2.97 -16.74
N ALA A 46 -5.77 3.33 -17.57
CA ALA A 46 -5.76 2.92 -18.97
C ALA A 46 -5.64 1.39 -19.10
N ILE A 47 -4.71 0.77 -18.36
CA ILE A 47 -4.58 -0.69 -18.32
C ILE A 47 -5.86 -1.31 -17.78
N PHE A 48 -6.40 -0.81 -16.65
CA PHE A 48 -7.63 -1.35 -16.06
C PHE A 48 -8.82 -1.33 -17.02
N LEU A 49 -9.15 -0.16 -17.57
CA LEU A 49 -10.36 0.05 -18.37
C LEU A 49 -10.25 -0.58 -19.76
N LEU A 50 -9.11 -0.42 -20.42
CA LEU A 50 -8.90 -0.99 -21.75
C LEU A 50 -8.60 -2.50 -21.68
N GLY A 51 -8.08 -2.99 -20.56
CA GLY A 51 -7.71 -4.39 -20.35
C GLY A 51 -8.88 -5.37 -20.34
N PHE A 52 -10.12 -4.88 -20.23
CA PHE A 52 -11.32 -5.68 -20.47
C PHE A 52 -11.49 -6.06 -21.95
N PHE A 53 -10.94 -5.25 -22.87
CA PHE A 53 -11.15 -5.38 -24.31
C PHE A 53 -9.86 -5.76 -25.06
N LEU A 54 -8.71 -5.29 -24.58
CA LEU A 54 -7.41 -5.44 -25.22
C LEU A 54 -6.42 -6.13 -24.28
N PRO A 55 -5.42 -6.86 -24.81
CA PRO A 55 -4.36 -7.42 -23.98
C PRO A 55 -3.54 -6.32 -23.28
N HIS A 56 -3.18 -6.52 -22.01
CA HIS A 56 -2.38 -5.55 -21.25
C HIS A 56 -1.06 -5.22 -21.93
N SER A 57 -0.36 -6.24 -22.48
CA SER A 57 0.89 -6.06 -23.20
C SER A 57 0.75 -5.05 -24.34
N LEU A 58 -0.32 -5.15 -25.14
CA LEU A 58 -0.60 -4.20 -26.22
C LEU A 58 -0.83 -2.78 -25.70
N ILE A 59 -1.66 -2.64 -24.66
CA ILE A 59 -1.92 -1.33 -24.02
C ILE A 59 -0.60 -0.73 -23.52
N VAL A 60 0.21 -1.50 -22.80
CA VAL A 60 1.51 -1.06 -22.25
C VAL A 60 2.48 -0.64 -23.37
N PHE A 61 2.55 -1.38 -24.48
CA PHE A 61 3.37 -0.98 -25.63
C PHE A 61 2.90 0.33 -26.27
N ILE A 62 1.58 0.51 -26.46
CA ILE A 62 1.01 1.77 -26.96
C ILE A 62 1.34 2.93 -26.02
N LEU A 63 1.08 2.76 -24.72
CA LEU A 63 1.38 3.78 -23.70
C LEU A 63 2.87 4.14 -23.70
N THR A 64 3.75 3.16 -23.91
CA THR A 64 5.21 3.38 -23.98
C THR A 64 5.60 4.15 -25.25
N GLY A 65 4.99 3.83 -26.40
CA GLY A 65 5.20 4.56 -27.65
C GLY A 65 4.77 6.02 -27.55
N ILE A 66 3.59 6.29 -26.99
CA ILE A 66 3.13 7.67 -26.75
C ILE A 66 4.04 8.38 -25.73
N SER A 67 4.54 7.64 -24.72
CA SER A 67 5.48 8.18 -23.74
C SER A 67 6.78 8.70 -24.37
N GLY A 68 7.29 8.01 -25.40
CA GLY A 68 8.43 8.49 -26.19
C GLY A 68 8.18 9.86 -26.82
N LEU A 69 6.96 10.09 -27.33
CA LEU A 69 6.57 11.41 -27.86
C LEU A 69 6.46 12.46 -26.77
N TRP A 70 5.89 12.16 -25.60
CA TRP A 70 5.84 13.13 -24.49
C TRP A 70 7.21 13.49 -23.94
N CYS A 71 8.16 12.56 -23.92
CA CYS A 71 9.55 12.85 -23.58
C CYS A 71 10.16 13.92 -24.49
N ILE A 72 9.68 14.05 -25.74
CA ILE A 72 10.13 15.08 -26.69
C ILE A 72 9.28 16.35 -26.56
N LEU A 73 7.96 16.21 -26.62
CA LEU A 73 7.01 17.33 -26.69
C LEU A 73 6.92 18.12 -25.38
N PHE A 74 7.00 17.42 -24.24
CA PHE A 74 6.80 18.00 -22.92
C PHE A 74 8.10 18.10 -22.12
N PHE A 75 9.25 17.86 -22.76
CA PHE A 75 10.53 18.10 -22.12
C PHE A 75 10.62 19.56 -21.64
N PRO A 76 10.97 19.81 -20.37
CA PRO A 76 11.04 21.16 -19.85
C PRO A 76 12.21 21.92 -20.50
N ARG A 77 11.90 22.83 -21.43
CA ARG A 77 12.91 23.67 -22.12
C ARG A 77 13.65 24.64 -21.18
N GLN A 78 13.01 25.04 -20.09
CA GLN A 78 13.59 25.89 -19.06
C GLN A 78 13.36 25.26 -17.69
N ILE A 79 14.44 24.85 -17.03
CA ILE A 79 14.39 24.24 -15.71
C ILE A 79 14.87 25.27 -14.68
N LYS A 80 13.96 25.75 -13.83
CA LYS A 80 14.32 26.55 -12.67
C LYS A 80 14.62 25.64 -11.50
N ILE A 81 15.90 25.32 -11.32
CA ILE A 81 16.38 24.49 -10.22
C ILE A 81 16.50 25.34 -8.95
N ASP A 82 15.69 25.00 -7.95
CA ASP A 82 15.80 25.58 -6.61
C ASP A 82 16.70 24.70 -5.74
N LYS A 83 17.72 25.30 -5.11
CA LYS A 83 18.73 24.57 -4.31
C LYS A 83 18.11 23.78 -3.16
N PHE A 84 17.09 24.34 -2.50
CA PHE A 84 16.44 23.67 -1.37
C PHE A 84 15.68 22.42 -1.84
N TRP A 85 14.86 22.53 -2.89
CA TRP A 85 14.12 21.38 -3.41
C TRP A 85 15.03 20.30 -3.99
N THR A 86 16.15 20.71 -4.59
CA THR A 86 17.20 19.79 -5.07
C THR A 86 17.78 18.99 -3.90
N LEU A 87 18.11 19.65 -2.80
CA LEU A 87 18.64 18.99 -1.61
C LEU A 87 17.63 18.00 -1.01
N VAL A 88 16.36 18.39 -0.87
CA VAL A 88 15.30 17.48 -0.39
C VAL A 88 15.18 16.26 -1.30
N PHE A 89 15.20 16.46 -2.63
CA PHE A 89 15.17 15.36 -3.59
C PHE A 89 16.38 14.41 -3.42
N ILE A 90 17.60 14.95 -3.37
CA ILE A 90 18.83 14.14 -3.24
C ILE A 90 18.83 13.35 -1.93
N LEU A 91 18.54 14.00 -0.80
CA LEU A 91 18.52 13.33 0.51
C LEU A 91 17.45 12.24 0.57
N SER A 92 16.27 12.50 0.02
CA SER A 92 15.21 11.49 -0.06
C SER A 92 15.61 10.32 -0.97
N ALA A 93 16.23 10.61 -2.11
CA ALA A 93 16.68 9.59 -3.06
C ALA A 93 17.77 8.70 -2.45
N LEU A 94 18.73 9.28 -1.74
CA LEU A 94 19.75 8.53 -1.01
C LEU A 94 19.13 7.66 0.09
N PHE A 95 18.27 8.25 0.93
CA PHE A 95 17.63 7.53 2.03
C PHE A 95 16.78 6.34 1.54
N PHE A 96 15.85 6.58 0.61
CA PHE A 96 14.97 5.52 0.11
C PHE A 96 15.72 4.55 -0.81
N GLY A 97 16.75 5.00 -1.53
CA GLY A 97 17.62 4.11 -2.30
C GLY A 97 18.32 3.08 -1.39
N ILE A 98 18.92 3.53 -0.29
CA ILE A 98 19.55 2.65 0.71
C ILE A 98 18.51 1.76 1.39
N LEU A 99 17.40 2.33 1.84
CA LEU A 99 16.35 1.59 2.55
C LEU A 99 15.80 0.47 1.67
N TYR A 100 15.30 0.78 0.47
CA TYR A 100 14.69 -0.21 -0.40
C TYR A 100 15.69 -1.24 -0.95
N SER A 101 16.94 -0.83 -1.24
CA SER A 101 17.96 -1.79 -1.67
C SER A 101 18.31 -2.81 -0.59
N SER A 102 18.16 -2.44 0.69
CA SER A 102 18.41 -3.35 1.82
C SER A 102 17.31 -4.39 2.05
N ILE A 103 16.08 -4.11 1.62
CA ILE A 103 14.89 -4.93 1.93
C ILE A 103 14.98 -6.31 1.31
N TRP A 104 15.28 -6.38 0.01
CA TRP A 104 15.27 -7.63 -0.77
C TRP A 104 16.68 -8.19 -0.90
N GLN A 105 16.96 -9.27 -0.17
CA GLN A 105 18.27 -9.93 -0.16
C GLN A 105 18.15 -11.40 -0.59
N THR A 106 18.85 -11.75 -1.67
CA THR A 106 18.96 -13.15 -2.12
C THR A 106 20.29 -13.74 -1.65
N ASN A 107 20.25 -14.90 -0.99
CA ASN A 107 21.45 -15.62 -0.56
C ASN A 107 21.30 -17.14 -0.82
N GLN A 108 22.26 -17.76 -1.52
CA GLN A 108 22.24 -19.20 -1.82
C GLN A 108 20.89 -19.72 -2.34
N GLY A 109 20.23 -18.95 -3.21
CA GLY A 109 18.91 -19.31 -3.77
C GLY A 109 17.72 -19.03 -2.86
N SER A 110 17.92 -18.76 -1.56
CA SER A 110 16.87 -18.26 -0.67
C SER A 110 16.66 -16.75 -0.83
N LEU A 111 15.43 -16.29 -0.63
CA LEU A 111 15.04 -14.90 -0.51
C LEU A 111 14.73 -14.57 0.95
N THR A 112 15.42 -13.56 1.48
CA THR A 112 15.12 -12.97 2.78
C THR A 112 14.63 -11.54 2.59
N LEU A 113 13.63 -11.15 3.39
CA LEU A 113 13.12 -9.78 3.45
C LEU A 113 13.40 -9.16 4.81
N ARG A 114 13.70 -7.85 4.79
CA ARG A 114 13.67 -6.99 5.99
C ARG A 114 12.31 -6.34 6.13
N MET A 115 12.06 -5.78 7.31
CA MET A 115 10.80 -5.12 7.70
C MET A 115 9.63 -6.09 7.83
N ARG A 116 9.03 -6.13 9.02
CA ARG A 116 7.95 -7.07 9.34
C ARG A 116 6.73 -6.85 8.44
N GLY A 117 6.36 -5.59 8.21
CA GLY A 117 5.23 -5.25 7.35
C GLY A 117 5.47 -5.66 5.89
N VAL A 118 6.71 -5.54 5.40
CA VAL A 118 7.09 -6.00 4.06
C VAL A 118 6.98 -7.52 3.98
N TRP A 119 7.53 -8.25 4.96
CA TRP A 119 7.43 -9.70 4.98
C TRP A 119 5.97 -10.19 5.00
N GLY A 120 5.10 -9.53 5.77
CA GLY A 120 3.67 -9.90 5.85
C GLY A 120 2.83 -9.50 4.62
N ASP A 121 3.17 -8.41 3.93
CA ASP A 121 2.30 -7.80 2.90
C ASP A 121 2.84 -7.96 1.46
N TRP A 122 4.14 -8.20 1.26
CA TRP A 122 4.68 -8.26 -0.11
C TRP A 122 4.31 -9.53 -0.87
N GLY A 123 3.81 -10.58 -0.19
CA GLY A 123 3.29 -11.79 -0.85
C GLY A 123 2.24 -11.48 -1.92
N ILE A 124 1.28 -10.60 -1.59
CA ILE A 124 0.25 -10.14 -2.52
C ILE A 124 0.81 -9.16 -3.56
N HIS A 125 1.71 -8.28 -3.14
CA HIS A 125 2.25 -7.22 -4.00
C HIS A 125 3.29 -7.70 -5.01
N ILE A 126 3.89 -8.87 -4.82
CA ILE A 126 4.72 -9.57 -5.80
C ILE A 126 3.84 -10.42 -6.71
N GLY A 127 2.87 -11.16 -6.15
CA GLY A 127 2.03 -12.09 -6.89
C GLY A 127 1.03 -11.44 -7.85
N LEU A 128 0.36 -10.35 -7.45
CA LEU A 128 -0.63 -9.68 -8.30
C LEU A 128 -0.07 -9.18 -9.64
N PRO A 129 1.09 -8.48 -9.70
CA PRO A 129 1.69 -8.10 -10.97
C PRO A 129 1.99 -9.29 -11.89
N LEU A 130 2.45 -10.42 -11.33
CA LEU A 130 2.73 -11.63 -12.09
C LEU A 130 1.46 -12.29 -12.58
N TYR A 131 0.41 -12.31 -11.76
CA TYR A 131 -0.91 -12.78 -12.13
C TYR A 131 -1.46 -11.99 -13.31
N TYR A 132 -1.53 -10.66 -13.20
CA TYR A 132 -2.03 -9.80 -14.28
C TYR A 132 -1.19 -9.88 -15.56
N LYS A 133 0.14 -9.99 -15.42
CA LYS A 133 1.01 -10.25 -16.58
C LYS A 133 0.64 -11.56 -17.27
N SER A 134 0.42 -12.62 -16.49
CA SER A 134 0.19 -13.97 -17.00
C SER A 134 -1.17 -14.12 -17.71
N ILE A 135 -2.24 -13.54 -17.15
CA ILE A 135 -3.57 -13.56 -17.79
C ILE A 135 -3.71 -12.51 -18.90
N ASN A 136 -2.85 -11.48 -18.87
CA ASN A 136 -2.74 -10.41 -19.85
C ASN A 136 -4.07 -9.67 -20.16
N LYS A 137 -4.98 -9.62 -19.18
CA LYS A 137 -6.32 -9.02 -19.29
C LYS A 137 -6.82 -8.53 -17.92
N THR A 138 -7.80 -7.64 -17.92
CA THR A 138 -8.49 -7.22 -16.70
C THR A 138 -9.57 -8.23 -16.37
N VAL A 139 -9.51 -8.77 -15.16
CA VAL A 139 -10.55 -9.62 -14.57
C VAL A 139 -10.88 -9.13 -13.16
N LEU A 140 -12.13 -9.30 -12.75
CA LEU A 140 -12.60 -8.97 -11.40
C LEU A 140 -12.78 -10.21 -10.51
N GLU A 141 -12.38 -11.38 -11.01
CA GLU A 141 -12.37 -12.61 -10.23
C GLU A 141 -11.23 -12.57 -9.20
N ASN A 142 -11.49 -13.07 -8.00
CA ASN A 142 -10.51 -13.10 -6.93
C ASN A 142 -9.46 -14.19 -7.16
N PRO A 143 -8.17 -13.86 -7.30
CA PRO A 143 -7.14 -14.88 -7.50
C PRO A 143 -6.80 -15.64 -6.22
N PHE A 144 -7.27 -15.20 -5.05
CA PHE A 144 -7.02 -15.84 -3.75
C PHE A 144 -8.12 -16.80 -3.33
N ILE A 145 -9.31 -16.70 -3.91
CA ILE A 145 -10.43 -17.59 -3.55
C ILE A 145 -11.34 -17.84 -4.76
N SER A 146 -11.78 -19.07 -4.94
CA SER A 146 -12.67 -19.46 -6.05
C SER A 146 -14.08 -18.91 -5.88
N GLY A 147 -14.69 -18.46 -6.97
CA GLY A 147 -16.11 -18.09 -7.01
C GLY A 147 -16.45 -16.75 -6.35
N GLN A 148 -15.45 -15.98 -5.92
CA GLN A 148 -15.63 -14.67 -5.29
C GLN A 148 -15.04 -13.55 -6.15
N LYS A 149 -15.57 -12.33 -5.99
CA LYS A 149 -15.03 -11.12 -6.64
C LYS A 149 -13.85 -10.55 -5.87
N PHE A 150 -12.94 -9.89 -6.57
CA PHE A 150 -11.78 -9.27 -5.93
C PHE A 150 -12.10 -7.86 -5.44
N THR A 151 -12.10 -7.65 -4.13
CA THR A 151 -12.54 -6.39 -3.49
C THR A 151 -11.40 -5.57 -2.89
N TYR A 152 -10.17 -6.08 -2.88
CA TYR A 152 -8.99 -5.34 -2.43
C TYR A 152 -8.51 -4.32 -3.48
N SER A 153 -7.83 -3.26 -3.05
CA SER A 153 -7.27 -2.25 -3.97
C SER A 153 -6.15 -2.83 -4.84
N PHE A 154 -6.43 -3.11 -6.11
CA PHE A 154 -5.53 -3.84 -7.01
C PHE A 154 -4.83 -2.99 -8.07
N LEU A 155 -5.27 -1.74 -8.30
CA LEU A 155 -4.76 -0.89 -9.39
C LEU A 155 -3.25 -0.61 -9.28
N ASN A 156 -2.70 -0.56 -8.07
CA ASN A 156 -1.27 -0.33 -7.85
C ASN A 156 -0.39 -1.48 -8.38
N ALA A 157 -0.96 -2.68 -8.64
CA ALA A 157 -0.24 -3.79 -9.24
C ALA A 157 0.05 -3.59 -10.74
N TYR A 158 -0.68 -2.71 -11.43
CA TYR A 158 -0.51 -2.48 -12.86
C TYR A 158 0.78 -1.73 -13.21
N ILE A 159 1.38 -0.97 -12.29
CA ILE A 159 2.69 -0.34 -12.55
C ILE A 159 3.81 -1.40 -12.59
N PRO A 160 4.00 -2.25 -11.56
CA PRO A 160 4.95 -3.35 -11.66
C PRO A 160 4.62 -4.32 -12.81
N GLU A 161 3.34 -4.59 -13.10
CA GLU A 161 2.94 -5.43 -14.23
C GLU A 161 3.38 -4.84 -15.57
N ALA A 162 3.11 -3.56 -15.83
CA ALA A 162 3.60 -2.88 -17.04
C ALA A 162 5.12 -2.93 -17.16
N MET A 163 5.85 -2.78 -16.05
CA MET A 163 7.31 -2.93 -16.04
C MET A 163 7.75 -4.35 -16.41
N LEU A 164 7.05 -5.38 -15.91
CA LEU A 164 7.32 -6.78 -16.24
C LEU A 164 6.98 -7.13 -17.70
N GLN A 165 5.94 -6.51 -18.28
CA GLN A 165 5.60 -6.64 -19.70
C GLN A 165 6.69 -6.06 -20.59
N LEU A 166 7.32 -4.96 -20.15
CA LEU A 166 8.46 -4.31 -20.80
C LEU A 166 9.83 -4.95 -20.48
N GLY A 167 9.82 -6.15 -19.89
CA GLY A 167 11.03 -6.94 -19.64
C GLY A 167 11.89 -6.48 -18.46
N SER A 168 11.36 -5.67 -17.53
CA SER A 168 12.09 -5.37 -16.29
C SER A 168 12.10 -6.58 -15.34
N PRO A 169 13.21 -6.82 -14.60
CA PRO A 169 13.26 -7.87 -13.59
C PRO A 169 12.21 -7.68 -12.48
N LEU A 170 11.73 -8.77 -11.90
CA LEU A 170 10.71 -8.75 -10.83
C LEU A 170 11.12 -7.91 -9.62
N ARG A 171 12.36 -8.08 -9.16
CA ARG A 171 12.87 -7.29 -8.03
C ARG A 171 12.77 -5.79 -8.33
N ASP A 172 13.17 -5.38 -9.53
CA ASP A 172 13.22 -3.96 -9.87
C ASP A 172 11.83 -3.38 -10.15
N SER A 173 10.90 -4.17 -10.71
CA SER A 173 9.50 -3.73 -10.89
C SER A 173 8.79 -3.48 -9.55
N ILE A 174 9.27 -4.10 -8.48
CA ILE A 174 8.79 -3.93 -7.12
C ILE A 174 9.53 -2.78 -6.43
N ILE A 175 10.86 -2.80 -6.41
CA ILE A 175 11.68 -1.83 -5.66
C ILE A 175 11.64 -0.42 -6.26
N PHE A 176 11.78 -0.29 -7.58
CA PHE A 176 11.94 1.03 -8.22
C PHE A 176 10.72 1.94 -8.04
N PRO A 177 9.46 1.50 -8.30
CA PRO A 177 8.29 2.35 -8.03
C PRO A 177 8.18 2.77 -6.56
N GLY A 178 8.52 1.88 -5.62
CA GLY A 178 8.49 2.18 -4.19
C GLY A 178 9.41 3.33 -3.80
N ILE A 179 10.64 3.34 -4.35
CA ILE A 179 11.61 4.43 -4.15
C ILE A 179 11.04 5.76 -4.67
N ILE A 180 10.58 5.79 -5.92
CA ILE A 180 10.13 7.04 -6.55
C ILE A 180 8.85 7.58 -5.90
N TRP A 181 7.88 6.71 -5.55
CA TRP A 181 6.70 7.13 -4.79
C TRP A 181 7.06 7.72 -3.43
N SER A 182 8.02 7.12 -2.72
CA SER A 182 8.46 7.60 -1.40
C SER A 182 9.16 8.97 -1.49
N ILE A 183 9.98 9.19 -2.53
CA ILE A 183 10.59 10.49 -2.82
C ILE A 183 9.51 11.53 -3.15
N ALA A 184 8.57 11.19 -4.03
CA ALA A 184 7.49 12.08 -4.45
C ALA A 184 6.65 12.54 -3.25
N LEU A 185 6.30 11.60 -2.37
CA LEU A 185 5.58 11.89 -1.14
C LEU A 185 6.35 12.79 -0.18
N THR A 186 7.65 12.56 -0.03
CA THR A 186 8.50 13.40 0.82
C THR A 186 8.48 14.86 0.33
N LEU A 187 8.64 15.07 -0.98
CA LEU A 187 8.54 16.39 -1.59
C LEU A 187 7.16 17.03 -1.36
N LEU A 188 6.08 16.27 -1.51
CA LEU A 188 4.72 16.76 -1.29
C LEU A 188 4.43 17.09 0.18
N ILE A 189 4.93 16.31 1.14
CA ILE A 189 4.80 16.56 2.59
C ILE A 189 5.51 17.87 2.98
N VAL A 190 6.75 18.06 2.52
CA VAL A 190 7.53 19.29 2.75
C VAL A 190 6.80 20.48 2.13
N PHE A 191 6.28 20.32 0.90
CA PHE A 191 5.60 21.38 0.18
C PHE A 191 4.27 21.77 0.81
N PHE A 192 3.48 20.80 1.25
CA PHE A 192 2.23 21.05 1.95
C PHE A 192 2.48 21.82 3.24
N GLY A 193 3.49 21.44 4.04
CA GLY A 193 3.91 22.17 5.24
C GLY A 193 4.20 23.65 4.95
N LYS A 194 4.96 23.94 3.88
CA LYS A 194 5.23 25.32 3.44
C LYS A 194 3.95 26.05 3.05
N LYS A 195 2.99 25.39 2.39
CA LYS A 195 1.75 26.02 1.89
C LYS A 195 0.74 26.34 2.99
N ILE A 196 0.69 25.54 4.06
CA ILE A 196 -0.19 25.79 5.20
C ILE A 196 0.33 26.91 6.11
N GLY A 197 1.60 27.31 5.99
CA GLY A 197 2.13 28.53 6.61
C GLY A 197 3.40 28.37 7.44
N LEU A 198 4.00 27.17 7.51
CA LEU A 198 5.30 26.98 8.14
C LEU A 198 6.38 27.76 7.39
N LYS A 199 7.18 28.52 8.12
CA LYS A 199 8.20 29.43 7.55
C LYS A 199 9.59 28.83 7.52
N LYS A 200 9.97 28.06 8.55
CA LYS A 200 11.34 27.60 8.80
C LYS A 200 11.45 26.10 9.00
N LEU A 201 10.44 25.45 9.58
CA LEU A 201 10.51 24.05 10.03
C LEU A 201 9.76 23.07 9.13
N PHE A 202 9.19 23.51 8.00
CA PHE A 202 8.44 22.63 7.09
C PHE A 202 9.26 21.46 6.52
N TRP A 203 10.59 21.58 6.46
CA TRP A 203 11.50 20.51 6.04
C TRP A 203 11.65 19.39 7.08
N LEU A 204 11.28 19.64 8.35
CA LEU A 204 11.28 18.63 9.41
C LEU A 204 10.04 17.73 9.36
N ALA A 205 9.00 18.09 8.61
CA ALA A 205 7.74 17.33 8.57
C ALA A 205 7.94 15.85 8.19
N PRO A 206 8.73 15.49 7.16
CA PRO A 206 9.00 14.08 6.86
C PRO A 206 9.71 13.34 7.98
N PHE A 207 10.61 14.00 8.74
CA PHE A 207 11.31 13.36 9.85
C PHE A 207 10.35 13.02 10.99
N LEU A 208 9.51 13.97 11.42
CA LEU A 208 8.50 13.73 12.46
C LEU A 208 7.41 12.75 12.02
N PHE A 209 7.18 12.64 10.72
CA PHE A 209 6.21 11.75 10.12
C PHE A 209 6.75 10.31 10.00
N PHE A 210 7.90 10.12 9.34
CA PHE A 210 8.49 8.80 9.13
C PHE A 210 9.10 8.19 10.38
N LEU A 211 9.76 9.01 11.21
CA LEU A 211 10.22 8.58 12.53
C LEU A 211 9.13 8.75 13.58
N SER A 212 7.86 8.68 13.18
CA SER A 212 6.73 8.69 14.13
C SER A 212 6.97 7.65 15.21
N GLY A 213 6.98 8.15 16.43
CA GLY A 213 7.32 7.39 17.61
C GLY A 213 6.17 7.33 18.60
N ASN A 214 6.26 6.33 19.46
CA ASN A 214 5.49 6.17 20.68
C ASN A 214 6.45 6.12 21.90
N LEU A 215 5.90 6.08 23.12
CA LEU A 215 6.67 5.97 24.37
C LEU A 215 7.25 4.56 24.62
N GLY A 216 7.19 3.64 23.64
CA GLY A 216 7.77 2.31 23.74
C GLY A 216 9.29 2.32 23.96
N PHE A 217 9.97 3.41 23.60
CA PHE A 217 11.40 3.59 23.90
C PHE A 217 11.72 3.56 25.40
N ILE A 218 10.76 3.80 26.30
CA ILE A 218 10.99 3.67 27.75
C ILE A 218 11.44 2.25 28.09
N TYR A 219 10.95 1.24 27.38
CA TYR A 219 11.38 -0.14 27.56
C TYR A 219 12.82 -0.37 27.11
N PHE A 220 13.35 0.41 26.16
CA PHE A 220 14.77 0.33 25.79
C PHE A 220 15.69 0.72 26.94
N PHE A 221 15.28 1.71 27.75
CA PHE A 221 15.98 2.06 28.98
C PHE A 221 15.80 1.00 30.07
N LYS A 222 14.60 0.41 30.20
CA LYS A 222 14.35 -0.70 31.15
C LYS A 222 15.15 -1.96 30.81
N ASP A 223 15.40 -2.18 29.53
CA ASP A 223 16.23 -3.27 29.01
C ASP A 223 17.73 -2.90 29.01
N ASN A 224 18.14 -1.94 29.84
CA ASN A 224 19.53 -1.53 30.05
C ASN A 224 20.29 -1.16 28.75
N LEU A 225 19.60 -0.53 27.79
CA LEU A 225 20.18 -0.10 26.51
C LEU A 225 20.75 -1.26 25.68
N ALA A 226 20.19 -2.47 25.81
CA ALA A 226 20.68 -3.66 25.14
C ALA A 226 20.83 -3.49 23.62
N PHE A 227 22.03 -3.85 23.12
CA PHE A 227 22.35 -3.90 21.69
C PHE A 227 23.06 -5.23 21.36
N PRO A 228 22.65 -5.99 20.33
CA PRO A 228 21.55 -5.75 19.40
C PRO A 228 20.19 -5.59 20.11
N LEU A 229 19.26 -4.84 19.49
CA LEU A 229 17.94 -4.59 20.07
C LEU A 229 17.24 -5.93 20.29
N ILE A 230 16.73 -6.14 21.50
CA ILE A 230 16.07 -7.41 21.88
C ILE A 230 14.57 -7.43 21.60
N ARG A 231 13.97 -6.26 21.31
CA ARG A 231 12.56 -6.13 20.93
C ARG A 231 12.33 -4.95 19.99
N GLU A 232 11.18 -4.99 19.32
CA GLU A 232 10.71 -3.96 18.41
C GLU A 232 9.99 -2.84 19.19
N TYR A 233 10.74 -1.94 19.84
CA TYR A 233 10.18 -0.91 20.72
C TYR A 233 9.17 0.04 20.05
N GLY A 234 9.24 0.20 18.72
CA GLY A 234 8.29 0.99 17.93
C GLY A 234 6.96 0.27 17.66
N HIS A 235 6.89 -1.04 17.89
CA HIS A 235 5.72 -1.88 17.60
C HIS A 235 5.59 -3.00 18.65
N PHE A 236 4.99 -2.67 19.79
CA PHE A 236 4.92 -3.55 20.96
C PHE A 236 3.47 -3.69 21.46
N TRP A 237 2.69 -4.55 20.78
CA TRP A 237 1.24 -4.70 20.96
C TRP A 237 0.87 -5.24 22.34
N GLU A 238 1.71 -6.10 22.92
CA GLU A 238 1.53 -6.68 24.25
C GLU A 238 1.52 -5.61 25.35
N SER A 239 2.11 -4.43 25.07
CA SER A 239 2.08 -3.25 25.95
C SER A 239 1.15 -2.15 25.43
N ASN A 240 0.20 -2.50 24.56
CA ASN A 240 -0.78 -1.59 23.96
C ASN A 240 -0.12 -0.44 23.14
N PHE A 241 1.05 -0.68 22.52
CA PHE A 241 1.62 0.21 21.50
C PHE A 241 1.17 -0.24 20.12
N HIS A 242 0.12 0.41 19.65
CA HIS A 242 -0.74 -0.02 18.57
C HIS A 242 -0.66 0.87 17.34
N LEU A 243 -0.31 2.15 17.51
CA LEU A 243 0.02 3.01 16.38
C LEU A 243 1.43 2.66 15.87
N GLY A 244 1.46 1.90 14.78
CA GLY A 244 2.71 1.49 14.15
C GLY A 244 3.50 2.68 13.60
N ASN A 245 4.82 2.56 13.60
CA ASN A 245 5.69 3.53 12.94
C ASN A 245 5.29 3.68 11.46
N ILE A 246 5.14 4.93 11.02
CA ILE A 246 4.54 5.23 9.71
C ILE A 246 5.41 4.75 8.54
N LEU A 247 6.73 4.83 8.69
CA LEU A 247 7.68 4.42 7.65
C LEU A 247 7.59 2.92 7.40
N ASP A 248 7.72 2.13 8.46
CA ASP A 248 7.72 0.68 8.39
C ASP A 248 6.34 0.12 8.04
N PHE A 249 5.31 0.48 8.81
CA PHE A 249 4.01 -0.17 8.72
C PHE A 249 3.22 0.22 7.46
N PHE A 250 3.48 1.40 6.87
CA PHE A 250 2.74 1.89 5.70
C PHE A 250 3.63 2.22 4.52
N PHE A 251 4.59 3.14 4.70
CA PHE A 251 5.28 3.76 3.57
C PHE A 251 6.12 2.77 2.77
N VAL A 252 6.69 1.76 3.41
CA VAL A 252 7.47 0.75 2.70
C VAL A 252 6.65 -0.52 2.43
N SER A 253 5.83 -0.90 3.40
CA SER A 253 5.08 -2.16 3.36
C SER A 253 3.90 -2.12 2.39
N GLN A 254 3.10 -1.05 2.42
CA GLN A 254 1.80 -0.97 1.74
C GLN A 254 1.84 -0.07 0.50
N ARG A 255 1.75 -0.67 -0.68
CA ARG A 255 1.90 0.06 -1.95
C ARG A 255 0.67 0.88 -2.32
N SER A 256 -0.53 0.34 -2.06
CA SER A 256 -1.79 1.06 -2.25
C SER A 256 -1.84 2.33 -1.39
N PHE A 257 -1.29 2.27 -0.17
CA PHE A 257 -1.16 3.42 0.72
C PHE A 257 -0.30 4.52 0.11
N LEU A 258 0.91 4.24 -0.38
CA LEU A 258 1.80 5.24 -1.00
C LEU A 258 1.07 6.02 -2.10
N PHE A 259 0.37 5.29 -2.96
CA PHE A 259 -0.32 5.86 -4.11
C PHE A 259 -1.53 6.71 -3.67
N GLY A 260 -2.39 6.16 -2.82
CA GLY A 260 -3.56 6.87 -2.29
C GLY A 260 -3.21 8.08 -1.42
N PHE A 261 -2.14 8.00 -0.61
CA PHE A 261 -1.66 9.11 0.21
C PHE A 261 -1.12 10.25 -0.65
N GLY A 262 -0.42 9.92 -1.75
CA GLY A 262 0.12 10.91 -2.68
C GLY A 262 -0.96 11.70 -3.39
N PHE A 263 -1.98 11.02 -3.91
CA PHE A 263 -3.14 11.72 -4.48
C PHE A 263 -3.87 12.56 -3.46
N GLY A 264 -4.01 12.07 -2.22
CA GLY A 264 -4.61 12.86 -1.17
C GLY A 264 -3.87 14.16 -0.88
N LEU A 265 -2.53 14.15 -0.86
CA LEU A 265 -1.74 15.37 -0.73
C LEU A 265 -1.93 16.31 -1.93
N ILE A 266 -1.98 15.78 -3.16
CA ILE A 266 -2.26 16.58 -4.36
C ILE A 266 -3.66 17.22 -4.27
N ILE A 267 -4.69 16.46 -3.87
CA ILE A 267 -6.07 16.95 -3.64
C ILE A 267 -6.07 18.10 -2.63
N LEU A 268 -5.44 17.90 -1.46
CA LEU A 268 -5.36 18.93 -0.43
C LEU A 268 -4.60 20.17 -0.94
N LEU A 269 -3.48 20.00 -1.63
CA LEU A 269 -2.71 21.10 -2.24
C LEU A 269 -3.50 21.86 -3.31
N SER A 270 -4.31 21.16 -4.11
CA SER A 270 -5.13 21.77 -5.16
C SER A 270 -6.25 22.63 -4.59
N LEU A 271 -6.80 22.25 -3.43
CA LEU A 271 -7.88 22.97 -2.77
C LEU A 271 -7.38 24.08 -1.83
N LEU A 272 -6.16 23.95 -1.30
CA LEU A 272 -5.62 24.85 -0.30
C LEU A 272 -5.53 26.30 -0.83
N LYS A 273 -6.35 27.18 -0.25
CA LYS A 273 -6.48 28.60 -0.62
C LYS A 273 -6.86 28.82 -2.09
N SER A 274 -7.37 27.81 -2.80
CA SER A 274 -7.83 27.96 -4.17
C SER A 274 -9.25 28.52 -4.23
N ALA A 275 -9.48 29.41 -5.18
CA ALA A 275 -10.81 29.89 -5.59
C ALA A 275 -11.16 29.48 -7.03
N LYS A 276 -10.26 28.77 -7.72
CA LYS A 276 -10.44 28.41 -9.12
C LYS A 276 -11.31 27.16 -9.25
N LYS A 277 -12.43 27.26 -9.98
CA LYS A 277 -13.30 26.13 -10.33
C LYS A 277 -12.53 24.92 -10.88
N SER A 278 -11.54 25.15 -11.76
CA SER A 278 -10.73 24.08 -12.34
C SER A 278 -9.96 23.26 -11.29
N SER A 279 -9.49 23.89 -10.20
CA SER A 279 -8.83 23.17 -9.11
C SER A 279 -9.79 22.27 -8.34
N TYR A 280 -11.04 22.69 -8.13
CA TYR A 280 -12.06 21.89 -7.46
C TYR A 280 -12.50 20.70 -8.33
N VAL A 281 -12.71 20.91 -9.62
CA VAL A 281 -13.02 19.82 -10.57
C VAL A 281 -11.88 18.81 -10.60
N PHE A 282 -10.64 19.26 -10.75
CA PHE A 282 -9.47 18.38 -10.76
C PHE A 282 -9.35 17.58 -9.47
N ALA A 283 -9.45 18.23 -8.30
CA ALA A 283 -9.41 17.56 -7.01
C ALA A 283 -10.57 16.57 -6.84
N GLY A 284 -11.77 16.91 -7.32
CA GLY A 284 -12.95 16.04 -7.26
C GLY A 284 -12.81 14.79 -8.13
N ILE A 285 -12.21 14.93 -9.32
CA ILE A 285 -11.87 13.79 -10.18
C ILE A 285 -10.89 12.86 -9.46
N LEU A 286 -9.77 13.40 -8.95
CA LEU A 286 -8.78 12.60 -8.23
C LEU A 286 -9.38 11.90 -7.01
N PHE A 287 -10.21 12.61 -6.24
CA PHE A 287 -10.88 12.05 -5.07
C PHE A 287 -11.85 10.94 -5.46
N GLY A 288 -12.64 11.12 -6.53
CA GLY A 288 -13.58 10.14 -7.03
C GLY A 288 -12.94 8.84 -7.52
N LEU A 289 -11.67 8.88 -7.93
CA LEU A 289 -10.88 7.71 -8.34
C LEU A 289 -10.24 6.96 -7.15
N LEU A 290 -10.16 7.55 -5.96
CA LEU A 290 -9.51 6.92 -4.80
C LEU A 290 -10.08 5.56 -4.37
N PRO A 291 -11.39 5.24 -4.48
CA PRO A 291 -11.91 3.97 -3.95
C PRO A 291 -11.21 2.71 -4.48
N LEU A 292 -10.85 2.66 -5.78
CA LEU A 292 -10.11 1.52 -6.35
C LEU A 292 -8.61 1.55 -6.04
N ILE A 293 -8.07 2.71 -5.67
CA ILE A 293 -6.65 2.92 -5.39
C ILE A 293 -6.35 2.62 -3.91
N HIS A 294 -7.11 3.26 -3.02
CA HIS A 294 -6.94 3.15 -1.56
C HIS A 294 -8.18 3.71 -0.83
N MET A 295 -9.09 2.81 -0.45
CA MET A 295 -10.35 3.15 0.21
C MET A 295 -10.18 3.94 1.52
N HIS A 296 -9.12 3.67 2.30
CA HIS A 296 -8.89 4.39 3.57
C HIS A 296 -8.52 5.87 3.34
N SER A 297 -7.81 6.19 2.25
CA SER A 297 -7.58 7.59 1.88
C SER A 297 -8.88 8.26 1.42
N PHE A 298 -9.73 7.55 0.68
CA PHE A 298 -11.05 8.04 0.29
C PHE A 298 -11.91 8.38 1.52
N ILE A 299 -12.01 7.47 2.49
CA ILE A 299 -12.76 7.69 3.74
C ILE A 299 -12.17 8.87 4.53
N SER A 300 -10.85 8.86 4.76
CA SER A 300 -10.17 9.90 5.55
C SER A 300 -10.38 11.28 4.96
N LEU A 301 -10.12 11.42 3.66
CA LEU A 301 -10.26 12.69 2.96
C LEU A 301 -11.73 13.08 2.78
N GLY A 302 -12.63 12.12 2.61
CA GLY A 302 -14.07 12.37 2.53
C GLY A 302 -14.59 13.05 3.80
N LEU A 303 -14.18 12.55 4.97
CA LEU A 303 -14.51 13.16 6.26
C LEU A 303 -13.85 14.54 6.42
N ILE A 304 -12.54 14.63 6.16
CA ILE A 304 -11.80 15.89 6.28
C ILE A 304 -12.37 16.97 5.34
N LEU A 305 -12.54 16.65 4.06
CA LEU A 305 -13.04 17.59 3.06
C LEU A 305 -14.54 17.88 3.25
N GLY A 306 -15.31 16.91 3.73
CA GLY A 306 -16.71 17.10 4.14
C GLY A 306 -16.83 18.18 5.20
N VAL A 307 -16.17 17.99 6.34
CA VAL A 307 -16.16 18.97 7.44
C VAL A 307 -15.58 20.31 6.97
N TYR A 308 -14.48 20.31 6.22
CA TYR A 308 -13.87 21.54 5.72
C TYR A 308 -14.76 22.31 4.74
N SER A 309 -15.54 21.61 3.91
CA SER A 309 -16.50 22.24 2.99
C SER A 309 -17.68 22.86 3.73
N LEU A 310 -18.18 22.20 4.79
CA LEU A 310 -19.22 22.74 5.67
C LEU A 310 -18.74 23.98 6.42
N MET A 311 -17.50 23.97 6.93
CA MET A 311 -16.89 25.16 7.55
C MET A 311 -16.74 26.33 6.54
N GLN A 312 -16.63 26.03 5.25
CA GLN A 312 -16.62 27.01 4.17
C GLN A 312 -17.99 27.14 3.49
N TYR A 313 -19.10 27.07 4.24
CA TYR A 313 -20.47 27.17 3.71
C TYR A 313 -20.70 28.35 2.75
N LYS A 314 -20.05 29.50 2.98
CA LYS A 314 -20.11 30.66 2.07
C LYS A 314 -19.56 30.40 0.65
N LYS A 315 -18.78 29.34 0.48
CA LYS A 315 -18.20 28.89 -0.81
C LYS A 315 -18.81 27.58 -1.31
N ILE A 316 -19.99 27.19 -0.80
CA ILE A 316 -20.59 25.89 -1.16
C ILE A 316 -20.82 25.75 -2.68
N SER A 317 -21.15 26.84 -3.37
CA SER A 317 -21.28 26.88 -4.84
C SER A 317 -19.98 26.50 -5.56
N THR A 318 -18.82 26.77 -4.95
CA THR A 318 -17.51 26.35 -5.47
C THR A 318 -17.26 24.87 -5.15
N TRP A 319 -17.61 24.42 -3.95
CA TRP A 319 -17.48 23.03 -3.51
C TRP A 319 -18.32 22.04 -4.32
N ILE A 320 -19.44 22.48 -4.89
CA ILE A 320 -20.23 21.66 -5.83
C ILE A 320 -19.35 21.15 -6.99
N TRP A 321 -18.42 21.96 -7.48
CA TRP A 321 -17.49 21.57 -8.55
C TRP A 321 -16.47 20.51 -8.12
N PHE A 322 -16.30 20.27 -6.82
CA PHE A 322 -15.54 19.15 -6.29
C PHE A 322 -16.44 17.93 -6.07
N TRP A 323 -17.59 18.11 -5.40
CA TRP A 323 -18.45 16.99 -4.99
C TRP A 323 -19.18 16.31 -6.15
N ILE A 324 -19.57 17.03 -7.21
CA ILE A 324 -20.21 16.42 -8.39
C ILE A 324 -19.29 15.39 -9.08
N PRO A 325 -18.09 15.75 -9.57
CA PRO A 325 -17.23 14.76 -10.23
C PRO A 325 -16.77 13.66 -9.26
N ALA A 326 -16.55 14.00 -7.99
CA ALA A 326 -16.26 13.01 -6.95
C ALA A 326 -17.35 11.95 -6.83
N ALA A 327 -18.62 12.37 -6.74
CA ALA A 327 -19.75 11.46 -6.62
C ALA A 327 -19.95 10.61 -7.89
N ILE A 328 -19.88 11.23 -9.09
CA ILE A 328 -20.05 10.53 -10.37
C ILE A 328 -19.05 9.38 -10.52
N LEU A 329 -17.80 9.60 -10.13
CA LEU A 329 -16.74 8.60 -10.29
C LEU A 329 -16.70 7.57 -9.15
N SER A 330 -16.98 7.98 -7.91
CA SER A 330 -16.88 7.08 -6.75
C SER A 330 -18.12 6.21 -6.57
N LEU A 331 -19.34 6.73 -6.82
CA LEU A 331 -20.58 6.00 -6.52
C LEU A 331 -20.67 4.62 -7.20
N PRO A 332 -20.38 4.46 -8.51
CA PRO A 332 -20.43 3.15 -9.15
C PRO A 332 -19.44 2.14 -8.56
N VAL A 333 -18.27 2.62 -8.13
CA VAL A 333 -17.26 1.76 -7.48
C VAL A 333 -17.73 1.36 -6.10
N LEU A 334 -18.25 2.31 -5.31
CA LEU A 334 -18.73 2.07 -3.96
C LEU A 334 -19.92 1.11 -3.95
N THR A 335 -20.85 1.22 -4.90
CA THR A 335 -21.97 0.27 -5.03
C THR A 335 -21.48 -1.11 -5.42
N TRP A 336 -20.53 -1.22 -6.35
CA TRP A 336 -19.92 -2.50 -6.70
C TRP A 336 -19.20 -3.15 -5.51
N LEU A 337 -18.42 -2.38 -4.75
CA LEU A 337 -17.73 -2.87 -3.55
C LEU A 337 -18.73 -3.35 -2.50
N ALA A 338 -19.76 -2.55 -2.19
CA ALA A 338 -20.77 -2.89 -1.19
C ALA A 338 -21.54 -4.17 -1.52
N VAL A 339 -21.82 -4.44 -2.80
CA VAL A 339 -22.49 -5.68 -3.25
C VAL A 339 -21.53 -6.87 -3.31
N SER A 340 -20.21 -6.63 -3.41
CA SER A 340 -19.20 -7.68 -3.57
C SER A 340 -18.57 -8.14 -2.25
N THR A 341 -18.84 -7.43 -1.15
CA THR A 341 -18.33 -7.77 0.19
C THR A 341 -19.39 -8.48 1.02
N ALA A 342 -19.00 -9.52 1.78
CA ALA A 342 -19.89 -10.21 2.70
C ALA A 342 -19.88 -9.53 4.08
N GLY A 343 -21.06 -9.28 4.65
CA GLY A 343 -21.22 -8.81 6.03
C GLY A 343 -21.11 -7.30 6.23
N ASN A 344 -21.22 -6.89 7.50
CA ASN A 344 -21.22 -5.48 7.89
C ASN A 344 -19.79 -5.01 8.21
N PHE A 345 -19.21 -4.17 7.34
CA PHE A 345 -17.86 -3.62 7.52
C PHE A 345 -17.77 -2.58 8.64
N LEU A 346 -18.90 -1.94 8.94
CA LEU A 346 -18.98 -0.87 9.91
C LEU A 346 -19.53 -1.41 11.22
N SER A 347 -18.78 -1.22 12.30
CA SER A 347 -19.29 -1.47 13.65
C SER A 347 -18.87 -0.36 14.60
N ILE A 348 -19.70 -0.08 15.61
CA ILE A 348 -19.36 0.87 16.65
C ILE A 348 -18.38 0.17 17.61
N LYS A 349 -17.17 0.72 17.72
CA LYS A 349 -16.11 0.28 18.63
C LYS A 349 -15.48 1.50 19.27
N LEU A 350 -15.82 1.73 20.54
CA LEU A 350 -15.37 2.90 21.29
C LEU A 350 -13.91 2.74 21.74
N GLY A 351 -13.13 3.79 21.57
CA GLY A 351 -11.75 3.88 22.04
C GLY A 351 -10.72 3.17 21.17
N TRP A 352 -11.09 2.73 19.95
CA TRP A 352 -10.23 1.95 19.06
C TRP A 352 -9.56 0.78 19.81
N MET A 353 -8.22 0.64 19.77
CA MET A 353 -7.48 -0.46 20.43
C MET A 353 -7.04 -0.15 21.86
N ALA A 354 -7.64 0.85 22.53
CA ALA A 354 -7.31 1.15 23.93
C ALA A 354 -7.66 -0.01 24.88
N GLY A 355 -8.66 -0.83 24.54
CA GLY A 355 -9.09 -1.95 25.38
C GLY A 355 -9.52 -1.47 26.77
N SER A 356 -8.94 -2.05 27.82
CA SER A 356 -9.17 -1.67 29.22
C SER A 356 -8.30 -0.51 29.72
N GLU A 357 -7.37 -0.01 28.90
CA GLU A 357 -6.49 1.09 29.29
C GLU A 357 -7.25 2.43 29.27
N ASN A 358 -6.85 3.36 30.15
CA ASN A 358 -7.36 4.72 30.08
C ASN A 358 -7.09 5.33 28.69
N TRP A 359 -8.16 5.73 28.01
CA TRP A 359 -8.11 6.18 26.62
C TRP A 359 -7.18 7.38 26.39
N LEU A 360 -7.13 8.34 27.33
CA LEU A 360 -6.25 9.49 27.21
C LEU A 360 -4.77 9.08 27.33
N TRP A 361 -4.45 8.22 28.30
CA TRP A 361 -3.11 7.67 28.45
C TRP A 361 -2.68 6.85 27.24
N PHE A 362 -3.60 6.05 26.69
CA PHE A 362 -3.39 5.28 25.47
C PHE A 362 -2.93 6.16 24.30
N TRP A 363 -3.57 7.30 24.08
CA TRP A 363 -3.17 8.21 23.01
C TRP A 363 -1.88 8.97 23.32
N ILE A 364 -1.67 9.41 24.56
CA ILE A 364 -0.41 10.08 24.95
C ILE A 364 0.78 9.15 24.72
N LYS A 365 0.67 7.87 25.10
CA LYS A 365 1.76 6.92 24.93
C LYS A 365 1.98 6.51 23.48
N ASN A 366 0.92 6.40 22.67
CA ASN A 366 1.03 6.02 21.26
C ASN A 366 1.43 7.20 20.36
N THR A 367 1.14 8.44 20.79
CA THR A 367 1.36 9.66 20.01
C THR A 367 1.87 10.82 20.87
N PRO A 368 3.08 10.74 21.44
CA PRO A 368 3.65 11.83 22.26
C PRO A 368 3.71 13.19 21.53
N ILE A 369 3.77 13.18 20.19
CA ILE A 369 3.69 14.40 19.37
C ILE A 369 2.39 15.19 19.55
N ILE A 370 1.34 14.57 20.07
CA ILE A 370 0.06 15.24 20.26
C ILE A 370 0.13 16.37 21.29
N ILE A 371 1.04 16.24 22.28
CA ILE A 371 1.24 17.25 23.33
C ILE A 371 1.66 18.60 22.73
N PRO A 372 2.77 18.71 21.96
CA PRO A 372 3.11 19.97 21.30
C PRO A 372 2.11 20.35 20.21
N ALA A 373 1.41 19.39 19.60
CA ALA A 373 0.42 19.68 18.55
C ALA A 373 -0.78 20.48 19.07
N PHE A 374 -1.32 20.13 20.24
CA PHE A 374 -2.41 20.87 20.91
C PHE A 374 -2.09 22.34 21.16
N LEU A 375 -0.80 22.68 21.30
CA LEU A 375 -0.32 24.05 21.54
C LEU A 375 -0.07 24.85 20.25
N GLY A 376 -0.13 24.20 19.08
CA GLY A 376 0.18 24.81 17.78
C GLY A 376 -1.02 25.49 17.14
N THR A 377 -1.91 24.67 16.57
CA THR A 377 -3.16 25.06 15.89
C THR A 377 -4.16 23.90 15.90
N TRP A 378 -5.45 24.23 15.77
CA TRP A 378 -6.53 23.25 15.72
C TRP A 378 -7.07 23.11 14.31
N PHE A 379 -6.58 22.13 13.56
CA PHE A 379 -7.17 21.78 12.27
C PHE A 379 -8.39 20.88 12.48
N VAL A 380 -9.54 21.51 12.79
CA VAL A 380 -10.81 20.86 13.16
C VAL A 380 -11.18 19.67 12.24
N PRO A 381 -11.05 19.76 10.90
CA PRO A 381 -11.39 18.62 10.05
C PRO A 381 -10.60 17.33 10.32
N ALA A 382 -9.31 17.44 10.67
CA ALA A 382 -8.50 16.26 11.00
C ALA A 382 -8.83 15.69 12.38
N TRP A 383 -9.25 16.53 13.34
CA TRP A 383 -9.75 16.06 14.64
C TRP A 383 -11.10 15.33 14.51
N ALA A 384 -11.96 15.75 13.58
CA ALA A 384 -13.19 15.01 13.28
C ALA A 384 -12.88 13.58 12.81
N LEU A 385 -11.88 13.40 11.94
CA LEU A 385 -11.40 12.07 11.53
C LEU A 385 -10.94 11.24 12.73
N PHE A 386 -10.16 11.83 13.64
CA PHE A 386 -9.68 11.15 14.84
C PHE A 386 -10.82 10.67 15.75
N VAL A 387 -11.82 11.52 15.98
CA VAL A 387 -13.00 11.17 16.77
C VAL A 387 -13.74 10.03 16.09
N VAL A 388 -14.06 10.14 14.80
CA VAL A 388 -14.79 9.11 14.06
C VAL A 388 -14.03 7.78 14.05
N ALA A 389 -12.71 7.78 13.81
CA ALA A 389 -11.88 6.58 13.81
C ALA A 389 -11.70 5.96 15.21
N ASN A 390 -11.99 6.69 16.30
CA ASN A 390 -12.06 6.15 17.65
C ASN A 390 -13.44 5.57 18.01
N LEU A 391 -14.48 5.85 17.23
CA LEU A 391 -15.86 5.42 17.50
C LEU A 391 -16.32 4.31 16.56
N ILE A 392 -15.77 4.28 15.34
CA ILE A 392 -16.22 3.42 14.24
C ILE A 392 -15.05 2.56 13.76
N GLN A 393 -15.28 1.26 13.70
CA GLN A 393 -14.43 0.29 13.01
C GLN A 393 -14.83 0.27 11.53
N PHE A 394 -13.86 0.48 10.62
CA PHE A 394 -14.10 0.56 9.17
C PHE A 394 -13.82 -0.72 8.39
N GLN A 395 -13.15 -1.69 9.01
CA GLN A 395 -12.81 -3.00 8.43
C GLN A 395 -12.85 -4.09 9.50
N PRO A 396 -13.00 -5.39 9.13
CA PRO A 396 -13.05 -6.50 10.09
C PRO A 396 -11.90 -6.53 11.11
N ASN A 397 -10.70 -6.09 10.71
CA ASN A 397 -9.57 -5.89 11.60
C ASN A 397 -9.56 -4.46 12.16
N LEU A 398 -9.77 -4.32 13.47
CA LEU A 398 -9.79 -3.01 14.14
C LEU A 398 -8.46 -2.25 14.01
N ALA A 399 -7.33 -2.96 13.88
CA ALA A 399 -6.02 -2.34 13.73
C ALA A 399 -5.88 -1.55 12.42
N ASP A 400 -6.71 -1.83 11.40
CA ASP A 400 -6.65 -1.14 10.11
C ASP A 400 -7.09 0.33 10.17
N ASN A 401 -7.80 0.75 11.24
CA ASN A 401 -8.04 2.17 11.50
C ASN A 401 -6.74 2.98 11.64
N ASN A 402 -5.59 2.33 11.90
CA ASN A 402 -4.28 2.97 11.81
C ASN A 402 -4.10 3.73 10.48
N LYS A 403 -4.59 3.21 9.35
CA LYS A 403 -4.53 3.88 8.02
C LYS A 403 -5.27 5.23 8.00
N LEU A 404 -6.31 5.39 8.81
CA LEU A 404 -7.02 6.66 8.99
C LEU A 404 -6.24 7.59 9.91
N PHE A 405 -5.68 7.06 11.00
CA PHE A 405 -4.89 7.84 11.95
C PHE A 405 -3.62 8.43 11.32
N VAL A 406 -3.08 7.86 10.24
CA VAL A 406 -1.93 8.48 9.54
C VAL A 406 -2.28 9.88 8.99
N TRP A 407 -3.50 10.07 8.46
CA TRP A 407 -3.96 11.38 7.98
C TRP A 407 -4.11 12.39 9.13
N TRP A 408 -4.71 11.95 10.23
CA TRP A 408 -4.81 12.76 11.45
C TRP A 408 -3.43 13.10 12.01
N TYR A 409 -2.52 12.13 12.09
CA TYR A 409 -1.18 12.31 12.62
C TYR A 409 -0.41 13.37 11.82
N LEU A 410 -0.51 13.35 10.48
CA LEU A 410 0.13 14.40 9.66
C LEU A 410 -0.51 15.78 9.89
N LEU A 411 -1.84 15.86 9.78
CA LEU A 411 -2.57 17.15 9.70
C LEU A 411 -2.84 17.80 11.05
N ALA A 412 -3.04 17.01 12.10
CA ALA A 412 -3.34 17.46 13.47
C ALA A 412 -2.21 17.16 14.46
N GLY A 413 -1.22 16.32 14.12
CA GLY A 413 -0.03 16.07 14.92
C GLY A 413 1.19 16.85 14.43
N VAL A 414 1.79 16.40 13.32
CA VAL A 414 3.07 16.90 12.79
C VAL A 414 3.03 18.39 12.49
N TYR A 415 2.08 18.84 11.66
CA TYR A 415 2.09 20.24 11.24
C TYR A 415 1.78 21.23 12.38
N PRO A 416 0.76 21.01 13.24
CA PRO A 416 0.56 21.86 14.42
C PRO A 416 1.76 21.85 15.37
N ALA A 417 2.39 20.69 15.62
CA ALA A 417 3.59 20.63 16.45
C ALA A 417 4.73 21.48 15.86
N LEU A 418 4.95 21.42 14.55
CA LEU A 418 5.95 22.30 13.90
C LEU A 418 5.59 23.79 13.98
N LEU A 419 4.30 24.14 13.85
CA LEU A 419 3.84 25.53 13.99
C LEU A 419 4.05 26.05 15.41
N PHE A 420 3.86 25.18 16.42
CA PHE A 420 4.22 25.48 17.81
C PHE A 420 5.73 25.70 17.95
N LEU A 421 6.54 24.76 17.45
CA LEU A 421 7.99 24.84 17.55
C LEU A 421 8.59 26.07 16.86
N GLU A 422 7.97 26.59 15.80
CA GLU A 422 8.38 27.86 15.16
C GLU A 422 8.20 29.10 16.07
N LYS A 423 7.29 29.01 17.06
CA LYS A 423 7.01 30.08 18.03
C LYS A 423 7.85 29.94 19.32
N VAL A 424 8.41 28.76 19.58
CA VAL A 424 9.21 28.50 20.79
C VAL A 424 10.62 29.09 20.63
N ASN A 425 10.93 30.10 21.45
CA ASN A 425 12.25 30.75 21.45
C ASN A 425 13.36 29.89 22.10
N LYS A 426 13.00 28.86 22.88
CA LYS A 426 13.95 27.98 23.60
C LYS A 426 14.37 26.78 22.75
N LYS A 427 15.46 26.92 21.97
CA LYS A 427 15.96 25.89 21.04
C LYS A 427 16.16 24.50 21.70
N ILE A 428 16.63 24.47 22.95
CA ILE A 428 16.85 23.22 23.70
C ILE A 428 15.54 22.46 23.91
N ILE A 429 14.46 23.16 24.28
CA ILE A 429 13.14 22.53 24.47
C ILE A 429 12.66 21.93 23.15
N SER A 430 12.77 22.67 22.06
CA SER A 430 12.38 22.17 20.72
C SER A 430 13.18 20.93 20.33
N LEU A 431 14.49 20.92 20.60
CA LEU A 431 15.35 19.76 20.34
C LEU A 431 14.94 18.54 21.17
N VAL A 432 14.71 18.71 22.48
CA VAL A 432 14.26 17.64 23.37
C VAL A 432 12.92 17.07 22.91
N ILE A 433 11.96 17.92 22.54
CA ILE A 433 10.67 17.47 22.00
C ILE A 433 10.88 16.63 20.75
N ILE A 434 11.65 17.12 19.77
CA ILE A 434 11.93 16.40 18.53
C ILE A 434 12.57 15.03 18.82
N LEU A 435 13.58 14.99 19.69
CA LEU A 435 14.23 13.74 20.09
C LEU A 435 13.23 12.77 20.71
N VAL A 436 12.43 13.20 21.69
CA VAL A 436 11.45 12.35 22.37
C VAL A 436 10.40 11.78 21.40
N VAL A 437 9.87 12.59 20.48
CA VAL A 437 8.82 12.12 19.56
C VAL A 437 9.35 11.26 18.41
N THR A 438 10.67 11.27 18.16
CA THR A 438 11.30 10.49 17.08
C THR A 438 12.12 9.30 17.56
N PHE A 439 12.45 9.22 18.85
CA PHE A 439 13.42 8.25 19.35
C PHE A 439 13.02 6.80 19.11
N SER A 440 11.75 6.43 19.35
CA SER A 440 11.26 5.08 19.03
C SER A 440 11.20 4.81 17.53
N GLY A 441 10.98 5.83 16.69
CA GLY A 441 11.11 5.71 15.23
C GLY A 441 12.55 5.43 14.78
N VAL A 442 13.55 6.01 15.47
CA VAL A 442 14.96 5.68 15.24
C VAL A 442 15.26 4.25 15.67
N LEU A 443 14.77 3.81 16.84
CA LEU A 443 14.91 2.41 17.28
C LEU A 443 14.24 1.44 16.29
N GLN A 444 13.10 1.83 15.70
CA GLN A 444 12.44 1.05 14.65
C GLN A 444 13.34 0.88 13.41
N LEU A 445 13.99 1.95 12.96
CA LEU A 445 14.95 1.85 11.85
C LEU A 445 16.11 0.91 12.17
N VAL A 446 16.67 1.02 13.38
CA VAL A 446 17.75 0.11 13.83
C VAL A 446 17.25 -1.35 13.81
N TRP A 447 16.05 -1.60 14.35
CA TRP A 447 15.42 -2.93 14.34
C TRP A 447 15.29 -3.51 12.93
N VAL A 448 14.88 -2.69 11.97
CA VAL A 448 14.75 -3.06 10.54
C VAL A 448 16.09 -3.47 9.92
N PHE A 449 17.18 -2.73 10.21
CA PHE A 449 18.50 -3.05 9.68
C PHE A 449 19.19 -4.20 10.43
N GLN A 450 18.74 -4.51 11.64
CA GLN A 450 19.23 -5.65 12.42
C GLN A 450 18.58 -6.97 11.99
N ASN A 451 17.27 -6.96 11.73
CA ASN A 451 16.50 -8.18 11.53
C ASN A 451 16.17 -8.44 10.05
N LYS A 452 16.16 -9.72 9.69
CA LYS A 452 15.73 -10.23 8.38
C LYS A 452 15.09 -11.60 8.58
N TRP A 453 14.09 -11.90 7.76
CA TRP A 453 13.34 -13.15 7.83
C TRP A 453 13.36 -13.84 6.48
N GLU A 454 13.48 -15.16 6.49
CA GLU A 454 13.30 -15.96 5.27
C GLU A 454 11.88 -15.76 4.74
N PHE A 455 11.80 -15.35 3.47
CA PHE A 455 10.55 -15.10 2.78
C PHE A 455 10.23 -16.19 1.75
N ALA A 456 11.26 -16.75 1.11
CA ALA A 456 11.14 -17.99 0.34
C ALA A 456 12.47 -18.73 0.31
N ASN A 457 12.46 -20.05 0.41
CA ASN A 457 13.66 -20.85 0.21
C ASN A 457 13.86 -21.24 -1.28
N ALA A 458 15.01 -21.84 -1.60
CA ALA A 458 15.35 -22.21 -2.97
C ALA A 458 14.35 -23.20 -3.59
N GLU A 459 13.94 -24.21 -2.82
CA GLU A 459 13.01 -25.25 -3.28
C GLU A 459 11.61 -24.67 -3.57
N GLU A 460 11.14 -23.73 -2.76
CA GLU A 460 9.90 -22.99 -3.01
C GLU A 460 9.96 -22.16 -4.30
N LEU A 461 11.10 -21.56 -4.61
CA LEU A 461 11.29 -20.81 -5.85
C LEU A 461 11.33 -21.76 -7.07
N GLU A 462 11.85 -22.97 -6.94
CA GLU A 462 11.77 -24.00 -7.98
C GLU A 462 10.33 -24.44 -8.24
N VAL A 463 9.52 -24.65 -7.19
CA VAL A 463 8.07 -24.91 -7.31
C VAL A 463 7.37 -23.77 -8.05
N ALA A 464 7.74 -22.52 -7.76
CA ALA A 464 7.21 -21.37 -8.48
C ALA A 464 7.61 -21.38 -9.97
N GLU A 465 8.85 -21.70 -10.31
CA GLU A 465 9.28 -21.84 -11.70
C GLU A 465 8.53 -22.95 -12.45
N PHE A 466 8.20 -24.05 -11.77
CA PHE A 466 7.32 -25.07 -12.33
C PHE A 466 5.91 -24.51 -12.56
N ALA A 467 5.30 -23.89 -11.54
CA ALA A 467 3.95 -23.32 -11.63
C ALA A 467 3.83 -22.22 -12.71
N LYS A 468 4.89 -21.46 -12.98
CA LYS A 468 4.92 -20.45 -14.07
C LYS A 468 4.69 -21.03 -15.46
N LYS A 469 4.95 -22.32 -15.66
CA LYS A 469 4.74 -23.00 -16.95
C LYS A 469 3.30 -23.50 -17.11
N SER A 470 2.52 -23.54 -16.03
CA SER A 470 1.10 -23.93 -16.08
C SER A 470 0.24 -22.86 -16.73
N CYS A 471 -1.01 -23.22 -17.05
CA CYS A 471 -1.99 -22.24 -17.51
C CYS A 471 -2.20 -21.09 -16.50
N PRO A 472 -2.27 -19.82 -16.94
CA PRO A 472 -2.44 -18.66 -16.07
C PRO A 472 -3.72 -18.62 -15.25
N GLN A 473 -4.82 -19.16 -15.79
CA GLN A 473 -6.14 -19.12 -15.14
C GLN A 473 -6.45 -20.36 -14.30
N GLY A 474 -5.67 -21.43 -14.45
CA GLY A 474 -5.88 -22.68 -13.72
C GLY A 474 -5.65 -22.49 -12.22
N ARG A 475 -6.62 -22.91 -11.40
CA ARG A 475 -6.54 -22.74 -9.94
C ARG A 475 -5.73 -23.84 -9.29
N TRP A 476 -4.96 -23.45 -8.28
CA TRP A 476 -4.12 -24.35 -7.51
C TRP A 476 -4.69 -24.58 -6.11
N LEU A 477 -4.64 -25.83 -5.63
CA LEU A 477 -4.79 -26.14 -4.22
C LEU A 477 -3.47 -25.90 -3.50
N THR A 478 -3.53 -25.10 -2.42
CA THR A 478 -2.38 -24.63 -1.64
C THR A 478 -2.74 -24.48 -0.15
N SER A 479 -1.75 -24.21 0.70
CA SER A 479 -1.91 -23.88 2.13
C SER A 479 -2.24 -22.41 2.41
N ASN A 480 -2.45 -22.09 3.70
CA ASN A 480 -2.70 -20.76 4.26
C ASN A 480 -1.49 -19.81 4.24
N ARG A 481 -0.44 -20.05 3.46
CA ARG A 481 0.75 -19.19 3.53
C ARG A 481 0.57 -17.91 2.74
N HIS A 482 0.78 -16.76 3.38
CA HIS A 482 0.77 -15.44 2.72
C HIS A 482 1.91 -15.30 1.69
N ASN A 483 2.98 -16.07 1.83
CA ASN A 483 4.12 -16.13 0.91
C ASN A 483 4.14 -17.43 0.09
N HIS A 484 2.99 -18.09 -0.13
CA HIS A 484 2.96 -19.35 -0.87
C HIS A 484 3.50 -19.18 -2.31
N PRO A 485 4.51 -19.99 -2.75
CA PRO A 485 5.27 -19.72 -3.96
C PRO A 485 4.44 -19.70 -5.25
N VAL A 486 3.41 -20.53 -5.33
CA VAL A 486 2.49 -20.62 -6.48
C VAL A 486 1.82 -19.29 -6.80
N PHE A 487 1.30 -18.58 -5.79
CA PHE A 487 0.73 -17.26 -6.05
C PHE A 487 1.82 -16.18 -6.07
N THR A 488 2.65 -16.13 -5.02
CA THR A 488 3.59 -15.02 -4.81
C THR A 488 4.63 -14.90 -5.93
N PHE A 489 5.18 -16.01 -6.42
CA PHE A 489 6.27 -15.98 -7.41
C PHE A 489 5.86 -16.50 -8.78
N ALA A 490 4.78 -17.27 -8.91
CA ALA A 490 4.27 -17.71 -10.22
C ALA A 490 3.03 -16.93 -10.69
N GLY A 491 2.37 -16.17 -9.81
CA GLY A 491 1.15 -15.44 -10.15
C GLY A 491 0.02 -16.37 -10.57
N ARG A 492 -0.09 -17.58 -10.00
CA ARG A 492 -1.16 -18.52 -10.30
C ARG A 492 -2.28 -18.41 -9.26
N PRO A 493 -3.56 -18.33 -9.68
CA PRO A 493 -4.66 -18.21 -8.75
C PRO A 493 -4.82 -19.48 -7.91
N THR A 494 -5.31 -19.33 -6.68
CA THR A 494 -5.50 -20.43 -5.73
C THR A 494 -6.98 -20.68 -5.48
N VAL A 495 -7.37 -21.89 -5.08
CA VAL A 495 -8.75 -22.15 -4.62
C VAL A 495 -9.03 -21.42 -3.31
N LEU A 496 -8.05 -21.46 -2.39
CA LEU A 496 -8.05 -20.75 -1.13
C LEU A 496 -6.61 -20.36 -0.77
N GLY A 497 -6.36 -19.06 -0.72
CA GLY A 497 -5.07 -18.48 -0.34
C GLY A 497 -5.04 -18.09 1.13
N TYR A 498 -4.25 -17.07 1.45
CA TYR A 498 -4.09 -16.61 2.83
C TYR A 498 -5.38 -16.01 3.40
N ARG A 499 -5.90 -16.66 4.44
CA ARG A 499 -7.15 -16.34 5.11
C ARG A 499 -7.11 -15.00 5.84
N GLY A 500 -5.94 -14.60 6.34
CA GLY A 500 -5.78 -13.30 6.98
C GLY A 500 -6.20 -12.15 6.06
N TRP A 501 -5.82 -12.22 4.78
CA TRP A 501 -6.27 -11.24 3.78
C TRP A 501 -7.76 -11.32 3.52
N LEU A 502 -8.29 -12.52 3.25
CA LEU A 502 -9.71 -12.72 2.97
C LEU A 502 -10.60 -12.20 4.10
N TRP A 503 -10.19 -12.45 5.35
CA TRP A 503 -10.84 -11.89 6.55
C TRP A 503 -10.82 -10.35 6.55
N THR A 504 -9.66 -9.71 6.34
CA THR A 504 -9.58 -8.24 6.29
C THR A 504 -10.38 -7.61 5.14
N TRP A 505 -10.63 -8.37 4.07
CA TRP A 505 -11.43 -7.93 2.93
C TRP A 505 -12.91 -8.30 3.05
N GLY A 506 -13.34 -8.81 4.22
CA GLY A 506 -14.73 -9.18 4.47
C GLY A 506 -15.25 -10.25 3.51
N ILE A 507 -14.40 -11.21 3.16
CA ILE A 507 -14.78 -12.36 2.34
C ILE A 507 -15.01 -13.55 3.28
N ASP A 508 -16.21 -14.11 3.23
CA ASP A 508 -16.49 -15.38 3.91
C ASP A 508 -15.89 -16.53 3.10
N TYR A 509 -14.89 -17.18 3.69
CA TYR A 509 -14.16 -18.29 3.11
C TYR A 509 -14.44 -19.64 3.80
N THR A 510 -15.31 -19.66 4.81
CA THR A 510 -15.50 -20.82 5.71
C THR A 510 -15.94 -22.10 4.97
N GLN A 511 -16.86 -21.95 4.00
CA GLN A 511 -17.28 -23.06 3.16
C GLN A 511 -16.12 -23.60 2.32
N VAL A 512 -15.40 -22.71 1.62
CA VAL A 512 -14.28 -23.10 0.74
C VAL A 512 -13.15 -23.73 1.54
N GLU A 513 -12.91 -23.26 2.77
CA GLU A 513 -11.95 -23.85 3.70
C GLU A 513 -12.29 -25.30 4.05
N THR A 514 -13.56 -25.56 4.37
CA THR A 514 -14.03 -26.93 4.64
C THR A 514 -13.87 -27.82 3.40
N GLU A 515 -14.21 -27.30 2.23
CA GLU A 515 -14.10 -28.01 0.94
C GLU A 515 -12.64 -28.31 0.56
N VAL A 516 -11.72 -27.37 0.78
CA VAL A 516 -10.28 -27.58 0.56
C VAL A 516 -9.72 -28.65 1.49
N LYS A 517 -10.11 -28.64 2.76
CA LYS A 517 -9.72 -29.69 3.71
C LYS A 517 -10.18 -31.08 3.25
N LEU A 518 -11.43 -31.20 2.78
CA LEU A 518 -11.96 -32.45 2.25
C LEU A 518 -11.22 -32.92 1.00
N MET A 519 -10.86 -32.01 0.09
CA MET A 519 -10.07 -32.33 -1.10
C MET A 519 -8.67 -32.87 -0.74
N TYR A 520 -8.00 -32.30 0.27
CA TYR A 520 -6.69 -32.82 0.72
C TYR A 520 -6.78 -34.16 1.45
N GLN A 521 -7.80 -34.37 2.29
CA GLN A 521 -7.92 -35.58 3.10
C GLN A 521 -8.49 -36.77 2.34
N PHE A 522 -9.41 -36.53 1.39
CA PHE A 522 -10.11 -37.58 0.64
C PHE A 522 -10.21 -37.21 -0.85
N PRO A 523 -9.09 -37.21 -1.59
CA PRO A 523 -9.04 -36.73 -2.99
C PRO A 523 -9.92 -37.56 -3.95
N ASP A 524 -10.10 -38.85 -3.67
CA ASP A 524 -10.92 -39.79 -4.45
C ASP A 524 -12.43 -39.65 -4.19
N LYS A 525 -12.82 -39.23 -2.98
CA LYS A 525 -14.24 -39.09 -2.59
C LYS A 525 -14.85 -37.74 -2.98
N ASN A 526 -14.01 -36.75 -3.26
CA ASN A 526 -14.44 -35.36 -3.44
C ASN A 526 -14.23 -34.82 -4.87
N LEU A 527 -14.22 -35.69 -5.89
CA LEU A 527 -13.98 -35.32 -7.30
C LEU A 527 -14.88 -34.16 -7.81
N TYR A 528 -16.09 -34.03 -7.27
CA TYR A 528 -17.00 -32.94 -7.62
C TYR A 528 -16.51 -31.57 -7.13
N LEU A 529 -15.80 -31.51 -5.98
CA LEU A 529 -15.22 -30.26 -5.46
C LEU A 529 -14.09 -29.76 -6.34
N PHE A 530 -13.24 -30.66 -6.84
CA PHE A 530 -12.18 -30.30 -7.78
C PHE A 530 -12.74 -29.65 -9.05
N LYS A 531 -13.88 -30.17 -9.56
CA LYS A 531 -14.61 -29.56 -10.69
C LYS A 531 -15.26 -28.22 -10.31
N LYS A 532 -15.94 -28.15 -9.15
CA LYS A 532 -16.59 -26.95 -8.63
C LYS A 532 -15.60 -25.77 -8.53
N HIS A 533 -14.39 -26.03 -8.03
CA HIS A 533 -13.36 -25.02 -7.82
C HIS A 533 -12.37 -24.90 -8.99
N GLN A 534 -12.60 -25.62 -10.09
CA GLN A 534 -11.75 -25.61 -11.28
C GLN A 534 -10.26 -25.86 -10.96
N VAL A 535 -10.00 -26.87 -10.14
CA VAL A 535 -8.65 -27.24 -9.70
C VAL A 535 -7.87 -27.82 -10.88
N SER A 536 -6.78 -27.15 -11.25
CA SER A 536 -5.84 -27.64 -12.25
C SER A 536 -4.69 -28.44 -11.64
N TYR A 537 -4.16 -27.98 -10.50
CA TYR A 537 -3.01 -28.58 -9.82
C TYR A 537 -3.17 -28.52 -8.31
N ALA A 538 -2.51 -29.43 -7.60
CA ALA A 538 -2.43 -29.41 -6.14
C ALA A 538 -0.97 -29.54 -5.69
N VAL A 539 -0.58 -28.75 -4.70
CA VAL A 539 0.73 -28.85 -4.03
C VAL A 539 0.56 -29.64 -2.74
N ILE A 540 1.48 -30.56 -2.45
CA ILE A 540 1.65 -31.12 -1.12
C ILE A 540 3.09 -30.83 -0.68
N GLY A 541 3.25 -29.80 0.15
CA GLY A 541 4.49 -29.44 0.81
C GLY A 541 4.36 -29.43 2.33
N PRO A 542 5.38 -28.94 3.06
CA PRO A 542 5.38 -28.94 4.52
C PRO A 542 4.17 -28.22 5.14
N ALA A 543 3.73 -27.13 4.50
CA ALA A 543 2.61 -26.33 4.98
C ALA A 543 1.27 -27.05 4.77
N GLU A 544 1.06 -27.67 3.61
CA GLU A 544 -0.15 -28.46 3.33
C GLU A 544 -0.23 -29.70 4.21
N ILE A 545 0.92 -30.35 4.49
CA ILE A 545 1.00 -31.47 5.43
C ILE A 545 0.55 -31.03 6.83
N GLN A 546 1.13 -29.95 7.33
CA GLN A 546 0.82 -29.41 8.66
C GLN A 546 -0.66 -29.02 8.78
N GLU A 547 -1.23 -28.42 7.74
CA GLU A 547 -2.56 -27.83 7.78
C GLU A 547 -3.68 -28.84 7.55
N TYR A 548 -3.50 -29.77 6.61
CA TYR A 548 -4.59 -30.63 6.13
C TYR A 548 -4.38 -32.11 6.42
N SER A 549 -3.16 -32.54 6.73
CA SER A 549 -2.80 -33.96 6.90
C SER A 549 -3.26 -34.82 5.70
N PRO A 550 -2.78 -34.52 4.48
CA PRO A 550 -3.22 -35.21 3.27
C PRO A 550 -2.73 -36.66 3.24
N ASP A 551 -3.55 -37.56 2.69
CA ASP A 551 -3.16 -38.94 2.42
C ASP A 551 -2.35 -39.02 1.12
N ILE A 552 -1.02 -38.93 1.24
CA ILE A 552 -0.11 -38.86 0.08
C ILE A 552 -0.24 -40.10 -0.81
N HIS A 553 -0.45 -41.29 -0.23
CA HIS A 553 -0.62 -42.52 -1.01
C HIS A 553 -1.89 -42.41 -1.86
N LYS A 554 -2.99 -41.95 -1.26
CA LYS A 554 -4.24 -41.78 -2.00
C LYS A 554 -4.15 -40.72 -3.10
N TRP A 555 -3.40 -39.65 -2.86
CA TRP A 555 -3.10 -38.65 -3.89
C TRP A 555 -2.35 -39.24 -5.08
N GLN A 556 -1.33 -40.08 -4.84
CA GLN A 556 -0.57 -40.76 -5.89
C GLN A 556 -1.39 -41.76 -6.70
N GLU A 557 -2.35 -42.45 -6.07
CA GLU A 557 -3.30 -43.33 -6.77
C GLU A 557 -4.30 -42.54 -7.64
N THR A 558 -4.72 -41.36 -7.16
CA THR A 558 -5.84 -40.61 -7.77
C THR A 558 -5.37 -39.68 -8.88
N TYR A 559 -4.21 -39.04 -8.72
CA TYR A 559 -3.71 -38.01 -9.62
C TYR A 559 -2.25 -38.23 -10.01
N PRO A 560 -1.85 -37.93 -11.26
CA PRO A 560 -0.46 -38.04 -11.69
C PRO A 560 0.43 -37.02 -10.98
N LEU A 561 1.55 -37.50 -10.44
CA LEU A 561 2.65 -36.67 -9.92
C LEU A 561 3.44 -36.06 -11.09
N VAL A 562 3.49 -34.73 -11.17
CA VAL A 562 4.10 -33.99 -12.28
C VAL A 562 5.32 -33.15 -11.89
N TYR A 563 5.52 -32.94 -10.58
CA TYR A 563 6.76 -32.37 -10.04
C TYR A 563 7.04 -33.00 -8.67
N ASN A 564 8.31 -33.26 -8.40
CA ASN A 564 8.78 -33.87 -7.17
C ASN A 564 10.13 -33.26 -6.79
N SER A 565 10.25 -32.80 -5.55
CA SER A 565 11.49 -32.35 -4.92
C SER A 565 11.63 -33.02 -3.54
N GLN A 566 12.57 -32.57 -2.70
CA GLN A 566 12.77 -33.18 -1.38
C GLN A 566 11.54 -33.03 -0.46
N LYS A 567 10.85 -31.90 -0.53
CA LYS A 567 9.73 -31.54 0.35
C LYS A 567 8.42 -31.23 -0.37
N TYR A 568 8.43 -31.09 -1.70
CA TYR A 568 7.23 -30.71 -2.46
C TYR A 568 6.85 -31.74 -3.52
N LEU A 569 5.57 -32.08 -3.53
CA LEU A 569 4.92 -32.86 -4.56
C LEU A 569 3.89 -31.98 -5.27
N VAL A 570 3.82 -32.05 -6.60
CA VAL A 570 2.74 -31.40 -7.37
C VAL A 570 1.99 -32.44 -8.18
N PHE A 571 0.67 -32.46 -8.02
CA PHE A 571 -0.23 -33.36 -8.73
C PHE A 571 -1.02 -32.59 -9.77
N ALA A 572 -1.17 -33.17 -10.97
CA ALA A 572 -2.04 -32.62 -12.01
C ALA A 572 -3.46 -33.20 -11.86
N VAL A 573 -4.45 -32.34 -11.63
CA VAL A 573 -5.83 -32.72 -11.37
C VAL A 573 -6.65 -32.63 -12.66
N SER A 574 -6.71 -31.42 -13.21
CA SER A 574 -7.35 -31.12 -14.48
C SER A 574 -6.51 -30.03 -15.18
N PRO A 575 -5.27 -30.36 -15.57
CA PRO A 575 -4.37 -29.39 -16.20
C PRO A 575 -5.02 -28.87 -17.49
N CYS A 576 -4.88 -27.58 -17.75
CA CYS A 576 -5.36 -27.02 -19.01
C CYS A 576 -4.60 -27.64 -20.18
N SER A 577 -5.29 -27.91 -21.28
CA SER A 577 -4.66 -28.26 -22.56
C SER A 577 -3.83 -27.06 -23.05
N HIS A 578 -2.58 -27.32 -23.48
CA HIS A 578 -1.69 -26.31 -24.04
C HIS A 578 -2.03 -25.96 -25.49
#